data_AF-A0A914EP97-F1
#
_entry.id   AF-A0A914EP97-F1
#
_cell.length_a   1.000
_cell.length_b   1.000
_cell.length_c   1.000
_cell.angle_alpha   90.00
_cell.angle_beta   90.00
_cell.angle_gamma   90.00
#
_symmetry.space_group_name_H-M   'P 1'
#
loop_
_entity.id
_entity.type
_entity.pdbx_description
1 polymer ?
#
loop_
_entity_poly.entity_id
_entity_poly.type
_entity_poly.pdbx_seq_one_letter_code
_entity_poly.pdbx_strand_id
1 'polypeptide(L)'
;PPIPPEIRQVLPSDTVTQLEAIHNDPNLDFMQKQQKIDQIMSSLPPEILDKIPPPPGFYNLPADVQQKLKDIQRNRTMTFEQKQQQTQQIIQSLPENLRRMLGPMGGGPPPRARMPPRAALYN
;
A
#
# COMPACT_ATOMS: atom_id res chain seq x y z
N PRO A 1 2.36 14.03 -1.15
CA PRO A 1 2.38 13.96 -2.62
C PRO A 1 0.95 14.06 -3.18
N PRO A 2 0.72 14.85 -4.23
CA PRO A 2 -0.56 14.93 -4.92
C PRO A 2 -0.92 13.59 -5.58
N ILE A 3 -2.23 13.32 -5.71
CA ILE A 3 -2.74 12.12 -6.41
C ILE A 3 -2.28 12.18 -7.88
N PRO A 4 -1.69 11.12 -8.44
CA PRO A 4 -1.30 11.07 -9.85
C PRO A 4 -2.48 11.35 -10.80
N PRO A 5 -2.26 12.07 -11.92
CA PRO A 5 -3.33 12.41 -12.86
C PRO A 5 -4.08 11.19 -13.41
N GLU A 6 -3.36 10.11 -13.68
CA GLU A 6 -3.91 8.84 -14.19
C GLU A 6 -4.93 8.24 -13.22
N ILE A 7 -4.65 8.32 -11.91
CA ILE A 7 -5.55 7.82 -10.86
C ILE A 7 -6.76 8.76 -10.71
N ARG A 8 -6.58 10.08 -10.81
CA ARG A 8 -7.70 11.04 -10.72
C ARG A 8 -8.73 10.86 -11.83
N GLN A 9 -8.30 10.48 -13.03
CA GLN A 9 -9.20 10.31 -14.18
C GLN A 9 -10.11 9.09 -14.05
N VAL A 10 -9.71 8.08 -13.27
CA VAL A 10 -10.48 6.83 -13.10
C VAL A 10 -11.34 6.82 -11.86
N LEU A 11 -11.02 7.65 -10.86
CA LEU A 11 -11.77 7.75 -9.62
C LEU A 11 -12.98 8.69 -9.76
N PRO A 12 -14.10 8.39 -9.07
CA PRO A 12 -15.21 9.33 -8.94
C PRO A 12 -14.75 10.66 -8.33
N SER A 13 -15.35 11.77 -8.77
CA SER A 13 -14.98 13.12 -8.29
C SER A 13 -15.08 13.23 -6.77
N ASP A 14 -16.14 12.69 -6.16
CA ASP A 14 -16.31 12.67 -4.70
C ASP A 14 -15.17 11.92 -3.99
N THR A 15 -14.73 10.79 -4.55
CA THR A 15 -13.60 10.01 -4.03
C THR A 15 -12.30 10.81 -4.09
N VAL A 16 -12.05 11.51 -5.21
CA VAL A 16 -10.85 12.36 -5.35
C VAL A 16 -10.84 13.45 -4.28
N THR A 17 -11.97 14.14 -4.06
CA THR A 17 -12.09 15.17 -3.03
C THR A 17 -11.81 14.61 -1.63
N GLN A 18 -12.34 13.43 -1.30
CA GLN A 18 -12.08 12.79 -0.01
C GLN A 18 -10.60 12.41 0.18
N LEU A 19 -9.96 11.87 -0.86
CA LEU A 19 -8.54 11.51 -0.82
C LEU A 19 -7.65 12.76 -0.67
N GLU A 20 -7.99 13.86 -1.34
CA GLU A 20 -7.29 15.13 -1.20
C GLU A 20 -7.46 15.73 0.19
N ALA A 21 -8.67 15.67 0.77
CA ALA A 21 -8.93 16.14 2.13
C ALA A 21 -8.07 15.38 3.15
N ILE A 22 -8.02 14.04 3.06
CA ILE A 22 -7.15 13.21 3.93
C ILE A 22 -5.69 13.57 3.73
N HIS A 23 -5.26 13.79 2.48
CA HIS A 23 -3.88 14.12 2.19
C HIS A 23 -3.45 15.45 2.82
N ASN A 24 -4.31 16.45 2.72
CA ASN A 24 -4.06 17.80 3.19
C ASN A 24 -4.35 18.01 4.68
N ASP A 25 -5.00 17.05 5.36
CA ASP A 25 -5.27 17.14 6.80
C ASP A 25 -3.94 17.11 7.60
N PRO A 26 -3.59 18.19 8.32
CA PRO A 26 -2.37 18.24 9.12
C PRO A 26 -2.49 17.46 10.43
N ASN A 27 -3.70 17.10 10.85
CA ASN A 27 -3.95 16.39 12.12
C ASN A 27 -3.79 14.88 11.97
N LEU A 28 -3.72 14.36 10.75
CA LEU A 28 -3.54 12.94 10.48
C LEU A 28 -2.06 12.62 10.29
N ASP A 29 -1.59 11.61 11.02
CA ASP A 29 -0.27 11.04 10.78
C ASP A 29 -0.28 10.14 9.53
N PHE A 30 0.91 9.70 9.10
CA PHE A 30 1.06 8.92 7.87
C PHE A 30 0.23 7.62 7.89
N MET A 31 0.17 6.94 9.02
CA MET A 31 -0.58 5.69 9.16
C MET A 31 -2.09 5.92 9.12
N GLN A 32 -2.60 6.94 9.80
CA GLN A 32 -4.02 7.30 9.74
C GLN A 32 -4.43 7.71 8.33
N LYS A 33 -3.58 8.45 7.61
CA LYS A 33 -3.85 8.80 6.21
C LYS A 33 -3.99 7.55 5.35
N GLN A 34 -3.05 6.60 5.46
CA GLN A 34 -3.09 5.36 4.69
C GLN A 34 -4.30 4.49 5.03
N GLN A 35 -4.66 4.37 6.31
CA GLN A 35 -5.85 3.63 6.74
C GLN A 35 -7.13 4.22 6.16
N LYS A 36 -7.30 5.55 6.22
CA LYS A 36 -8.48 6.21 5.64
C LYS A 36 -8.53 6.08 4.12
N ILE A 37 -7.37 6.18 3.44
CA ILE A 37 -7.27 5.95 2.00
C ILE A 37 -7.67 4.51 1.65
N ASP A 38 -7.19 3.50 2.39
CA ASP A 38 -7.55 2.10 2.17
C ASP A 38 -9.04 1.83 2.38
N GLN A 39 -9.65 2.46 3.39
CA GLN A 39 -11.10 2.37 3.61
C GLN A 39 -11.90 2.92 2.43
N ILE A 40 -11.53 4.11 1.94
CA ILE A 40 -12.16 4.71 0.76
C ILE A 40 -11.99 3.78 -0.44
N MET A 41 -10.78 3.35 -0.74
CA MET A 41 -10.51 2.46 -1.88
C MET A 41 -11.24 1.13 -1.76
N SER A 42 -11.32 0.53 -0.58
CA SER A 42 -12.02 -0.75 -0.35
C SER A 42 -13.54 -0.66 -0.53
N SER A 43 -14.11 0.54 -0.37
CA SER A 43 -15.53 0.81 -0.59
C SER A 43 -15.89 1.03 -2.07
N LEU A 44 -14.91 1.23 -2.94
CA LEU A 44 -15.15 1.44 -4.37
C LEU A 44 -15.69 0.17 -5.06
N PRO A 45 -16.49 0.33 -6.13
CA PRO A 45 -16.89 -0.77 -6.99
C PRO A 45 -15.68 -1.46 -7.63
N PRO A 46 -15.73 -2.79 -7.86
CA PRO A 46 -14.66 -3.53 -8.53
C PRO A 46 -14.28 -2.93 -9.90
N GLU A 47 -15.25 -2.45 -10.66
CA GLU A 47 -15.06 -1.85 -11.98
C GLU A 47 -14.20 -0.58 -11.95
N ILE A 48 -14.21 0.16 -10.83
CA ILE A 48 -13.36 1.33 -10.63
C ILE A 48 -11.96 0.87 -10.21
N LEU A 49 -11.88 -0.10 -9.31
CA LEU A 49 -10.59 -0.68 -8.86
C LEU A 49 -9.81 -1.31 -10.01
N ASP A 50 -10.48 -1.94 -10.97
CA ASP A 50 -9.88 -2.52 -12.18
C ASP A 50 -9.27 -1.47 -13.12
N LYS A 51 -9.75 -0.22 -13.07
CA LYS A 51 -9.22 0.89 -13.87
C LYS A 51 -8.01 1.58 -13.22
N ILE A 52 -7.76 1.34 -11.94
CA ILE A 52 -6.62 1.93 -11.25
C ILE A 52 -5.34 1.29 -11.79
N PRO A 53 -4.42 2.08 -12.37
CA PRO A 53 -3.15 1.52 -12.85
C PRO A 53 -2.38 0.94 -11.67
N PRO A 54 -1.82 -0.27 -11.80
CA PRO A 54 -1.01 -0.85 -10.73
C PRO A 54 0.29 -0.05 -10.55
N PRO A 55 0.99 -0.22 -9.41
CA PRO A 55 2.21 0.52 -9.15
C PRO A 55 3.31 0.17 -10.17
N PRO A 56 4.29 1.08 -10.38
CA PRO A 56 5.44 0.81 -11.23
C PRO A 56 6.14 -0.50 -10.86
N GLY A 57 6.53 -1.28 -11.86
CA GLY A 57 7.19 -2.57 -11.66
C GLY A 57 6.26 -3.73 -11.29
N PHE A 58 4.96 -3.49 -11.04
CA PHE A 58 4.00 -4.56 -10.74
C PHE A 58 3.91 -5.62 -11.84
N TYR A 59 3.88 -5.19 -13.10
CA TYR A 59 3.82 -6.09 -14.25
C TYR A 59 5.10 -6.93 -14.47
N ASN A 60 6.20 -6.58 -13.80
CA ASN A 60 7.44 -7.36 -13.83
C ASN A 60 7.41 -8.56 -12.86
N LEU A 61 6.40 -8.63 -11.99
CA LEU A 61 6.23 -9.76 -11.08
C LEU A 61 5.66 -10.98 -11.80
N PRO A 62 5.96 -12.20 -11.32
CA PRO A 62 5.27 -13.40 -11.76
C PRO A 62 3.74 -13.27 -11.66
N ALA A 63 3.00 -13.86 -12.59
CA ALA A 63 1.55 -13.74 -12.65
C ALA A 63 0.84 -14.23 -11.37
N ASP A 64 1.37 -15.26 -10.73
CA ASP A 64 0.83 -15.77 -9.45
C ASP A 64 1.02 -14.77 -8.32
N VAL A 65 2.14 -14.06 -8.29
CA VAL A 65 2.43 -13.00 -7.31
C VAL A 65 1.53 -11.80 -7.55
N GLN A 66 1.36 -11.39 -8.81
CA GLN A 66 0.43 -10.32 -9.17
C GLN A 66 -0.99 -10.63 -8.69
N GLN A 67 -1.46 -11.86 -8.91
CA GLN A 67 -2.80 -12.28 -8.49
C GLN A 67 -2.94 -12.26 -6.96
N LYS A 68 -1.98 -12.82 -6.22
CA LYS A 68 -2.00 -12.81 -4.75
C LYS A 68 -2.08 -11.40 -4.18
N LEU A 69 -1.32 -10.45 -4.74
CA LEU A 69 -1.35 -9.05 -4.32
C LEU A 69 -2.70 -8.39 -4.63
N LYS A 70 -3.29 -8.66 -5.79
CA LYS A 70 -4.65 -8.18 -6.14
C LYS A 70 -5.70 -8.73 -5.19
N ASP A 71 -5.63 -10.02 -4.86
CA ASP A 71 -6.58 -10.69 -3.98
C ASP A 71 -6.54 -10.09 -2.57
N ILE A 72 -5.34 -9.83 -2.03
CA ILE A 72 -5.17 -9.15 -0.74
C ILE A 72 -5.80 -7.75 -0.77
N GLN A 73 -5.53 -6.97 -1.82
CA GLN A 73 -6.03 -5.61 -1.91
C GLN A 73 -7.56 -5.56 -2.03
N ARG A 74 -8.16 -6.53 -2.74
CA ARG A 74 -9.61 -6.68 -2.92
C ARG A 74 -10.30 -7.32 -1.72
N ASN A 75 -9.55 -7.91 -0.79
CA ASN A 75 -10.14 -8.58 0.35
C ASN A 75 -10.79 -7.57 1.30
N ARG A 76 -12.13 -7.61 1.37
CA ARG A 76 -12.94 -6.72 2.22
C ARG A 76 -13.03 -7.15 3.68
N THR A 77 -12.58 -8.37 4.01
CA THR A 77 -12.61 -8.87 5.39
C THR A 77 -11.32 -8.57 6.15
N MET A 78 -10.28 -8.11 5.46
CA MET A 78 -8.98 -7.80 6.05
C MET A 78 -8.86 -6.32 6.41
N THR A 79 -8.21 -6.03 7.53
CA THR A 79 -7.81 -4.67 7.90
C THR A 79 -6.63 -4.20 7.05
N PHE A 80 -6.43 -2.88 6.96
CA PHE A 80 -5.26 -2.28 6.30
C PHE A 80 -3.94 -2.89 6.80
N GLU A 81 -3.79 -3.05 8.12
CA GLU A 81 -2.57 -3.63 8.71
C GLU A 81 -2.35 -5.08 8.28
N GLN A 82 -3.41 -5.88 8.23
CA GLN A 82 -3.33 -7.27 7.76
C GLN A 82 -2.95 -7.34 6.28
N LYS A 83 -3.55 -6.47 5.44
CA LYS A 83 -3.20 -6.38 4.01
C LYS A 83 -1.74 -6.00 3.81
N GLN A 84 -1.26 -5.02 4.58
CA GLN A 84 0.13 -4.59 4.53
C GLN A 84 1.09 -5.68 5.01
N GLN A 85 0.77 -6.38 6.09
CA GLN A 85 1.59 -7.49 6.57
C GLN A 85 1.69 -8.62 5.54
N GLN A 86 0.57 -9.04 4.95
CA GLN A 86 0.58 -10.10 3.93
C GLN A 86 1.29 -9.66 2.65
N THR A 87 1.06 -8.42 2.20
CA THR A 87 1.76 -7.84 1.05
C THR A 87 3.27 -7.83 1.29
N GLN A 88 3.71 -7.39 2.47
CA GLN A 88 5.12 -7.42 2.85
C GLN A 88 5.69 -8.84 2.91
N GLN A 89 4.96 -9.81 3.46
CA GLN A 89 5.41 -11.21 3.49
C GLN A 89 5.63 -11.76 2.08
N ILE A 90 4.71 -11.48 1.15
CA ILE A 90 4.87 -11.86 -0.26
C ILE A 90 6.13 -11.21 -0.83
N ILE A 91 6.28 -9.89 -0.70
CA ILE A 91 7.44 -9.17 -1.24
C ILE A 91 8.76 -9.67 -0.63
N GLN A 92 8.78 -9.98 0.67
CA GLN A 92 9.96 -10.50 1.36
C GLN A 92 10.32 -11.92 0.92
N SER A 93 9.32 -12.72 0.50
CA SER A 93 9.55 -14.06 -0.07
C SER A 93 10.04 -14.02 -1.52
N LEU A 94 9.94 -12.87 -2.20
CA LEU A 94 10.42 -12.73 -3.57
C LEU A 94 11.96 -12.74 -3.64
N PRO A 95 12.54 -13.35 -4.69
CA PRO A 95 13.93 -13.18 -5.07
C PRO A 95 14.35 -11.70 -5.10
N GLU A 96 15.59 -11.42 -4.70
CA GLU A 96 16.10 -10.05 -4.56
C GLU A 96 15.98 -9.23 -5.85
N ASN A 97 16.23 -9.84 -7.01
CA ASN A 97 16.09 -9.21 -8.31
C ASN A 97 14.66 -8.73 -8.59
N LEU A 98 13.64 -9.50 -8.17
CA LEU A 98 12.22 -9.12 -8.27
C LEU A 98 11.85 -8.05 -7.25
N ARG A 99 12.36 -8.16 -6.04
CA ARG A 99 12.10 -7.18 -4.97
C ARG A 99 12.64 -5.79 -5.29
N ARG A 100 13.81 -5.69 -5.93
CA ARG A 100 14.40 -4.40 -6.35
C ARG A 100 13.57 -3.70 -7.44
N MET A 101 12.81 -4.44 -8.23
CA MET A 101 11.97 -3.86 -9.31
C MET A 101 10.71 -3.16 -8.79
N LEU A 102 10.24 -3.49 -7.59
CA LEU A 102 9.02 -2.89 -7.02
C LEU A 102 9.24 -1.49 -6.44
N GLY A 103 10.48 -1.01 -6.43
CA GLY A 103 10.87 0.23 -5.75
C GLY A 103 10.47 0.22 -4.26
N PRO A 104 10.63 1.34 -3.55
CA PRO A 104 9.90 1.53 -2.31
C PRO A 104 8.41 1.63 -2.63
N MET A 105 7.68 0.51 -2.51
CA MET A 105 6.22 0.51 -2.60
C MET A 105 5.65 1.47 -1.54
N GLY A 106 5.24 2.67 -1.97
CA GLY A 106 4.16 3.52 -1.42
C GLY A 106 3.93 3.65 0.10
N GLY A 107 4.87 3.30 0.96
CA GLY A 107 4.58 3.00 2.36
C GLY A 107 5.70 3.35 3.32
N GLY A 108 6.36 4.50 3.13
CA GLY A 108 7.36 5.01 4.08
C GLY A 108 8.63 4.16 4.18
N PRO A 109 9.63 4.63 4.95
CA PRO A 109 10.79 3.82 5.26
C PRO A 109 10.32 2.51 5.92
N PRO A 110 11.08 1.40 5.80
CA PRO A 110 10.82 0.21 6.60
C PRO A 110 10.63 0.66 8.05
N PRO A 111 9.72 0.06 8.84
CA PRO A 111 9.77 0.27 10.27
C PRO A 111 11.21 -0.03 10.64
N ARG A 112 11.94 0.99 11.11
CA ARG A 112 13.25 0.78 11.72
C ARG A 112 12.97 -0.33 12.70
N ALA A 113 13.49 -1.52 12.41
CA ALA A 113 13.45 -2.61 13.37
C ALA A 113 13.88 -1.95 14.66
N ARG A 114 12.96 -1.87 15.64
CA ARG A 114 13.36 -1.61 17.00
C ARG A 114 14.30 -2.75 17.27
N MET A 115 15.59 -2.50 17.06
CA MET A 115 16.60 -3.37 17.61
C MET A 115 16.19 -3.49 19.08
N PRO A 116 16.00 -4.71 19.61
CA PRO A 116 15.85 -4.84 21.03
C PRO A 116 17.03 -4.07 21.65
N PRO A 117 16.82 -3.27 22.71
CA PRO A 117 17.94 -2.63 23.38
C PRO A 117 18.97 -3.73 23.62
N ARG A 118 20.21 -3.52 23.18
CA ARG A 118 21.31 -4.43 23.53
C ARG A 118 21.25 -4.54 25.04
N ALA A 119 20.72 -5.66 25.52
CA ALA A 119 20.79 -6.04 26.90
C ALA A 119 22.26 -5.89 27.26
N ALA A 120 22.50 -5.12 28.32
CA ALA A 120 23.80 -4.96 28.92
C ALA A 120 24.43 -6.35 29.05
N LEU A 121 25.46 -6.60 28.24
CA LEU A 121 26.33 -7.74 28.43
C LEU A 121 27.58 -7.22 29.12
N TYR A 122 27.64 -7.51 30.43
CA TYR A 122 28.82 -7.74 31.27
C TYR A 122 29.85 -6.58 31.35
N ASN A 123 30.41 -6.18 32.49
CA ASN A 123 30.62 -6.80 33.80
C ASN A 123 30.94 -5.68 34.79
#